data_AF-U7P4Q6-F1
#
_entry.id   AF-U7P4Q6-F1
#
_cell.length_a   1.000
_cell.length_b   1.000
_cell.length_c   1.000
_cell.angle_alpha   90.00
_cell.angle_beta   90.00
_cell.angle_gamma   90.00
#
_symmetry.space_group_name_H-M   'P 1'
#
loop_
_entity.id
_entity.type
_entity.pdbx_description
1 polymer ?
#
loop_
_entity_poly.entity_id
_entity_poly.type
_entity_poly.pdbx_seq_one_letter_code
_entity_poly.pdbx_strand_id
1 'polypeptide(L)'
;MACQADGTGWEVGAAVTFHDSKLANRDFGVTTQQSIDSGLPETDVDSGYRSTGVNVSYRNYLGQNWQIFGEAMYEAFGSDVSDSPITRNDYEAEIGVGFIYVF
;
A
#
# COMPACT_ATOMS: atom_id res chain seq x y z
N MET A 1 12.68 33.89 12.96
CA MET A 1 11.89 33.59 11.75
C MET A 1 11.77 32.08 11.68
N ALA A 2 10.63 31.51 12.08
CA ALA A 2 10.39 30.09 11.97
C ALA A 2 10.02 29.78 10.51
N CYS A 3 10.71 28.83 9.89
CA CYS A 3 10.33 28.28 8.59
C CYS A 3 8.99 27.55 8.80
N GLN A 4 7.87 28.18 8.47
CA GLN A 4 6.58 27.52 8.52
C GLN A 4 6.49 26.66 7.25
N ALA A 5 6.43 25.34 7.43
CA ALA A 5 6.30 24.42 6.30
C ALA A 5 4.98 24.72 5.58
N ASP A 6 5.06 25.20 4.34
CA ASP A 6 3.91 25.56 3.50
C ASP A 6 3.26 24.33 2.84
N GLY A 7 3.75 23.14 3.16
CA GLY A 7 3.38 21.86 2.54
C GLY A 7 4.29 21.44 1.38
N THR A 8 5.34 22.21 1.08
CA THR A 8 6.39 21.82 0.15
C THR A 8 7.46 20.98 0.83
N GLY A 9 7.93 19.94 0.14
CA GLY A 9 9.08 19.17 0.58
C GLY A 9 8.95 17.69 0.28
N TRP A 10 9.86 16.94 0.88
CA TRP A 10 9.90 15.49 0.86
C TRP A 10 9.34 14.95 2.18
N GLU A 11 8.51 13.91 2.09
CA GLU A 11 8.13 13.10 3.24
C GLU A 11 8.57 11.66 2.98
N VAL A 12 9.12 11.02 4.02
CA VAL A 12 9.50 9.62 3.98
C VAL A 12 8.84 8.94 5.16
N GLY A 13 8.16 7.83 4.90
CA GLY A 13 7.49 7.02 5.91
C GLY A 13 7.88 5.56 5.81
N ALA A 14 7.66 4.86 6.93
CA ALA A 14 7.79 3.42 7.03
C ALA A 14 6.59 2.89 7.83
N ALA A 15 6.11 1.71 7.46
CA ALA A 15 4.98 1.06 8.09
C ALA A 15 5.24 -0.43 8.28
N VAL A 16 4.66 -0.97 9.36
CA VAL A 16 4.56 -2.42 9.58
C VAL A 16 3.09 -2.71 9.83
N THR A 17 2.54 -3.65 9.08
CA THR A 17 1.10 -3.94 9.08
C THR A 17 0.85 -5.33 9.65
N PHE A 18 -0.20 -5.43 10.48
CA PHE A 18 -0.71 -6.68 11.02
C PHE A 18 -2.20 -6.81 10.72
N HIS A 19 -2.70 -8.03 10.59
CA HIS A 19 -4.12 -8.32 10.36
C HIS A 19 -4.61 -9.48 11.23
N ASP A 20 -5.90 -9.48 11.54
CA ASP A 20 -6.58 -10.67 12.01
C ASP A 20 -6.90 -11.61 10.82
N SER A 21 -7.30 -12.85 11.12
CA SER A 21 -7.60 -13.84 10.08
C SER A 21 -8.81 -13.47 9.23
N LYS A 22 -9.72 -12.62 9.75
CA LYS A 22 -10.88 -12.15 8.99
C LYS A 22 -10.46 -11.18 7.89
N LEU A 23 -9.58 -10.23 8.20
CA LEU A 23 -9.02 -9.29 7.23
C LEU A 23 -8.06 -10.01 6.27
N ALA A 24 -7.22 -10.91 6.77
CA ALA A 24 -6.31 -11.71 5.96
C ALA A 24 -7.06 -12.48 4.86
N ASN A 25 -8.09 -13.23 5.25
CA ASN A 25 -8.87 -14.04 4.31
C ASN A 25 -9.80 -13.23 3.42
N ARG A 26 -10.19 -12.01 3.82
CA ARG A 26 -10.96 -11.11 2.94
C ARG A 26 -10.13 -10.69 1.74
N ASP A 27 -8.84 -10.42 1.95
CA ASP A 27 -7.97 -9.82 0.93
C ASP A 27 -7.12 -10.87 0.19
N PHE A 28 -6.73 -11.97 0.87
CA PHE A 28 -5.79 -12.97 0.35
C PHE A 28 -6.28 -14.42 0.47
N GLY A 29 -7.45 -14.66 1.06
CA GLY A 29 -8.02 -16.00 1.18
C GLY A 29 -8.74 -16.44 -0.10
N VAL A 30 -8.92 -17.75 -0.24
CA VAL A 30 -9.75 -18.36 -1.29
C VAL A 30 -10.69 -19.35 -0.64
N THR A 31 -11.99 -19.06 -0.65
CA THR A 31 -13.03 -19.96 -0.14
C THR A 31 -13.25 -21.16 -1.08
N THR A 32 -13.85 -22.22 -0.58
CA THR A 32 -14.20 -23.40 -1.39
C THR A 32 -15.01 -23.05 -2.65
N GLN A 33 -15.99 -22.15 -2.55
CA GLN A 33 -16.80 -21.73 -3.70
C GLN A 33 -15.94 -20.97 -4.73
N GLN A 34 -15.09 -20.05 -4.26
CA GLN A 34 -14.16 -19.33 -5.15
C GLN A 34 -13.15 -20.27 -5.80
N SER A 35 -12.68 -21.29 -5.09
CA SER A 35 -11.78 -22.32 -5.63
C SER A 35 -12.46 -23.08 -6.78
N ILE A 36 -13.71 -23.50 -6.62
CA ILE A 36 -14.50 -24.16 -7.66
C ILE A 36 -14.69 -23.23 -8.88
N ASP A 37 -14.99 -21.95 -8.64
CA ASP A 37 -15.34 -21.00 -9.71
C ASP A 37 -14.10 -20.50 -10.48
N SER A 38 -12.93 -20.44 -9.84
CA SER A 38 -11.69 -19.87 -10.41
C SER A 38 -10.63 -20.90 -10.79
N GLY A 39 -10.68 -22.10 -10.18
CA GLY A 39 -9.62 -23.11 -10.27
C GLY A 39 -8.39 -22.83 -9.39
N LEU A 40 -8.40 -21.76 -8.59
CA LEU A 40 -7.34 -21.49 -7.60
C LEU A 40 -7.46 -22.47 -6.41
N PRO A 41 -6.36 -22.86 -5.76
CA PRO A 41 -6.43 -23.69 -4.56
C PRO A 41 -7.11 -22.95 -3.41
N GLU A 42 -7.94 -23.66 -2.65
CA GLU A 42 -8.47 -23.15 -1.37
C GLU A 42 -7.31 -22.72 -0.48
N THR A 43 -7.40 -21.51 0.08
CA THR A 43 -6.31 -20.88 0.83
C THR A 43 -6.90 -20.18 2.04
N ASP A 44 -6.36 -20.49 3.21
CA ASP A 44 -6.66 -19.81 4.47
C ASP A 44 -5.40 -19.08 4.93
N VAL A 45 -5.51 -17.78 5.18
CA VAL A 45 -4.38 -16.93 5.60
C VAL A 45 -4.50 -16.61 7.07
N ASP A 46 -3.46 -16.96 7.83
CA ASP A 46 -3.43 -16.79 9.28
C ASP A 46 -3.43 -15.31 9.71
N SER A 47 -3.84 -15.07 10.95
CA SER A 47 -3.66 -13.76 11.58
C SER A 47 -2.18 -13.52 11.89
N GLY A 48 -1.71 -12.27 11.79
CA GLY A 48 -0.36 -11.93 12.18
C GLY A 48 0.26 -10.82 11.35
N TYR A 49 1.55 -10.97 11.07
CA TYR A 49 2.34 -10.02 10.30
C TYR A 49 1.93 -10.09 8.82
N ARG A 50 1.50 -8.96 8.27
CA ARG A 50 1.12 -8.82 6.85
C ARG A 50 2.31 -8.41 6.01
N SER A 51 3.02 -7.38 6.44
CA SER A 51 3.96 -6.66 5.58
C SER A 51 4.76 -5.58 6.29
N THR A 52 5.83 -5.15 5.63
CA THR A 52 6.60 -3.94 5.95
C THR A 52 6.72 -3.11 4.69
N GLY A 53 6.47 -1.81 4.80
CA GLY A 53 6.51 -0.90 3.66
C GLY A 53 7.25 0.39 3.95
N VAL A 54 7.66 1.03 2.87
CA VAL A 54 8.23 2.38 2.85
C VAL A 54 7.53 3.21 1.80
N ASN A 55 7.37 4.49 2.07
CA ASN A 55 6.83 5.44 1.12
C ASN A 55 7.69 6.70 1.10
N VAL A 56 7.80 7.30 -0.09
CA VAL A 56 8.37 8.62 -0.29
C VAL A 56 7.38 9.45 -1.07
N SER A 57 7.11 10.66 -0.60
CA SER A 57 6.31 11.64 -1.30
C SER A 57 7.09 12.93 -1.47
N TYR A 58 6.80 13.65 -2.54
CA TYR A 58 7.28 15.00 -2.78
C TYR A 58 6.12 15.87 -3.18
N ARG A 59 6.07 17.08 -2.64
CA ARG A 59 5.06 18.08 -2.99
C ARG A 59 5.72 19.44 -3.14
N ASN A 60 5.26 20.22 -4.11
CA ASN A 60 5.75 21.58 -4.32
C ASN A 60 4.69 22.46 -4.99
N TYR A 61 4.66 23.74 -4.64
CA TYR A 61 3.84 24.73 -5.35
C TYR A 61 4.41 25.02 -6.75
N LEU A 62 3.52 25.01 -7.74
CA LEU A 62 3.78 25.53 -9.09
C LEU A 62 3.30 26.98 -9.25
N GLY A 63 2.50 27.47 -8.31
CA GLY A 63 1.95 28.82 -8.27
C GLY A 63 1.21 29.07 -6.95
N GLN A 64 0.41 30.14 -6.89
CA GLN A 64 -0.26 30.53 -5.64
C GLN A 64 -1.29 29.51 -5.13
N ASN A 65 -1.94 28.77 -6.03
CA ASN A 65 -3.03 27.84 -5.68
C ASN A 65 -2.84 26.42 -6.21
N TRP A 66 -1.73 26.14 -6.91
CA TRP A 66 -1.50 24.83 -7.52
C TRP A 66 -0.24 24.21 -6.96
N GLN A 67 -0.36 22.95 -6.53
CA GLN A 67 0.76 22.09 -6.17
C GLN A 67 0.87 20.93 -7.15
N ILE A 68 2.09 20.50 -7.42
CA ILE A 68 2.38 19.17 -7.97
C ILE A 68 2.77 18.25 -6.81
N PHE A 69 2.41 16.98 -6.92
CA PHE A 69 2.94 15.95 -6.03
C PHE A 69 3.31 14.70 -6.80
N GLY A 70 4.27 13.96 -6.27
CA GLY A 70 4.59 12.61 -6.68
C GLY A 70 4.80 11.74 -5.45
N GLU A 71 4.49 10.46 -5.59
CA GLU A 71 4.69 9.48 -4.54
C GLU A 71 5.20 8.16 -5.12
N ALA A 72 5.98 7.45 -4.32
CA ALA A 72 6.37 6.09 -4.59
C ALA A 72 6.28 5.28 -3.28
N MET A 73 5.72 4.08 -3.38
CA MET A 73 5.57 3.16 -2.27
C MET A 73 6.11 1.79 -2.66
N TYR A 74 6.71 1.12 -1.69
CA TYR A 74 7.10 -0.27 -1.79
C TYR A 74 6.71 -0.99 -0.50
N GLU A 75 6.06 -2.14 -0.63
CA GLU A 75 5.62 -2.96 0.48
C GLU A 75 6.02 -4.41 0.25
N ALA A 76 6.82 -4.98 1.14
CA ALA A 76 7.17 -6.40 1.13
C ALA A 76 6.18 -7.18 1.99
N PHE A 77 5.59 -8.23 1.42
CA PHE A 77 4.63 -9.09 2.10
C PHE A 77 5.32 -10.12 3.01
N GLY A 78 4.61 -10.52 4.07
CA GLY A 78 4.96 -11.68 4.89
C GLY A 78 4.69 -12.98 4.17
N SER A 79 5.32 -14.07 4.62
CA SER A 79 5.24 -15.40 3.99
C SER A 79 3.81 -15.83 3.68
N ASP A 80 2.93 -15.72 4.67
CA ASP A 80 1.57 -16.24 4.59
C ASP A 80 0.73 -15.47 3.56
N VAL A 81 1.06 -14.20 3.33
CA VAL A 81 0.45 -13.36 2.31
C VAL A 81 1.06 -13.67 0.94
N SER A 82 2.39 -13.75 0.83
CA SER A 82 3.10 -14.04 -0.43
C SER A 82 2.79 -15.41 -1.02
N ASP A 83 2.47 -16.39 -0.17
CA ASP A 83 2.11 -17.75 -0.59
C ASP A 83 0.67 -17.85 -1.12
N SER A 84 -0.14 -16.79 -0.98
CA SER A 84 -1.51 -16.77 -1.48
C SER A 84 -1.54 -16.81 -3.01
N PRO A 85 -2.43 -17.60 -3.63
CA PRO A 85 -2.64 -17.58 -5.08
C PRO A 85 -3.26 -16.26 -5.58
N ILE A 86 -3.76 -15.41 -4.67
CA ILE A 86 -4.27 -14.08 -4.97
C ILE A 86 -3.12 -13.08 -5.19
N THR A 87 -2.02 -13.22 -4.44
CA THR A 87 -0.85 -12.39 -4.64
C THR A 87 -0.08 -12.80 -5.87
N ARG A 88 0.22 -11.84 -6.75
CA ARG A 88 0.98 -12.10 -7.98
C ARG A 88 2.49 -12.04 -7.78
N ASN A 89 2.93 -11.44 -6.69
CA ASN A 89 4.33 -11.29 -6.26
C ASN A 89 4.37 -11.15 -4.73
N ASP A 90 5.56 -11.30 -4.17
CA ASP A 90 5.85 -11.20 -2.73
C ASP A 90 5.92 -9.75 -2.23
N TYR A 91 5.51 -8.79 -3.07
CA TYR A 91 5.55 -7.37 -2.79
C TYR A 91 4.51 -6.59 -3.61
N GLU A 92 4.20 -5.39 -3.13
CA GLU A 92 3.46 -4.36 -3.85
C GLU A 92 4.33 -3.13 -4.05
N ALA A 93 4.20 -2.50 -5.21
CA ALA A 93 4.88 -1.24 -5.51
C ALA A 93 3.96 -0.32 -6.28
N GLU A 94 3.91 0.94 -5.87
CA GLU A 94 3.08 1.97 -6.47
C GLU A 94 3.90 3.22 -6.76
N ILE A 95 3.57 3.90 -7.87
CA ILE A 95 4.08 5.22 -8.19
C ILE A 95 2.93 6.09 -8.69
N GLY A 96 2.82 7.29 -8.13
CA GLY A 96 1.75 8.25 -8.41
C GLY A 96 2.30 9.64 -8.71
N VAL A 97 1.59 10.39 -9.53
CA VAL A 97 1.84 11.82 -9.77
C VAL A 97 0.53 12.55 -9.98
N GLY A 98 0.41 13.76 -9.47
CA GLY A 98 -0.82 14.54 -9.62
C GLY A 98 -0.66 16.01 -9.28
N PHE A 99 -1.79 16.72 -9.37
CA PHE A 99 -1.90 18.13 -9.03
C PHE A 99 -2.95 18.34 -7.96
N ILE A 100 -2.71 19.30 -7.05
CA ILE A 100 -3.66 19.72 -6.03
C ILE A 100 -3.95 21.21 -6.19
N TYR A 101 -5.23 21.58 -6.14
CA TYR A 101 -5.66 22.96 -6.04
C TYR A 101 -5.94 23.33 -4.57
N VAL A 102 -5.35 24.42 -4.09
CA VAL A 102 -5.49 24.94 -2.73
C VAL A 102 -6.28 26.26 -2.77
N PHE A 103 -7.43 26.30 -2.07
CA PHE A 103 -8.37 27.42 -2.03
C PHE A 103 -7.97 28.53 -1.06
#